data_AF-A0A1I6GR12-F1
#
_entry.id   AF-A0A1I6GR12-F1
#
_cell.length_a   1.000
_cell.length_b   1.000
_cell.length_c   1.000
_cell.angle_alpha   90.00
_cell.angle_beta   90.00
_cell.angle_gamma   90.00
#
_symmetry.space_group_name_H-M   'P 1'
#
loop_
_entity.id
_entity.type
_entity.pdbx_description
1 polymer ?
#
loop_
_entity_poly.entity_id
_entity_poly.type
_entity_poly.pdbx_seq_one_letter_code
_entity_poly.pdbx_strand_id
1 'polypeptide(L)'
;MDAVRTGRYAELALLAVFVVGLLAGSVHWTGIVAAGVLVGVVSSSVTRAFVLGLTFSFVLVAAFAAWLAWNGALGVWVEAGPVPLLTLVAALLAPVAAVGTRALG
;
A
#
# COMPACT_ATOMS: atom_id res chain seq x y z
N MET A 1 22.05 -3.03 -0.94
CA MET A 1 20.68 -2.64 -1.33
C MET A 1 20.33 -3.11 -2.74
N ASP A 2 21.29 -3.16 -3.67
CA ASP A 2 21.04 -3.48 -5.08
C ASP A 2 20.38 -4.85 -5.30
N ALA A 3 20.79 -5.87 -4.54
CA ALA A 3 20.19 -7.21 -4.61
C ALA A 3 18.65 -7.22 -4.41
N VAL A 4 18.13 -6.25 -3.65
CA VAL A 4 16.72 -6.12 -3.24
C VAL A 4 15.98 -5.02 -4.03
N ARG A 5 16.72 -4.07 -4.61
CA ARG A 5 16.14 -2.97 -5.41
C ARG A 5 16.02 -3.33 -6.89
N THR A 6 17.03 -4.02 -7.43
CA THR A 6 17.16 -4.35 -8.86
C THR A 6 17.72 -5.74 -9.13
N GLY A 7 18.20 -6.47 -8.11
CA GLY A 7 18.84 -7.77 -8.26
C GLY A 7 17.91 -8.97 -8.02
N ARG A 8 18.53 -10.15 -7.78
CA ARG A 8 17.87 -11.47 -7.69
C ARG A 8 16.71 -11.58 -6.69
N TYR A 9 16.59 -10.67 -5.72
CA TYR A 9 15.57 -10.70 -4.68
C TYR A 9 14.54 -9.57 -4.81
N ALA A 10 14.60 -8.75 -5.86
CA ALA A 10 13.77 -7.55 -5.97
C ALA A 10 12.27 -7.86 -5.99
N GLU A 11 11.85 -8.86 -6.77
CA GLU A 11 10.44 -9.27 -6.85
C GLU A 11 9.96 -9.90 -5.55
N LEU A 12 10.78 -10.79 -4.96
CA LEU A 12 10.44 -11.46 -3.69
C LEU A 12 10.29 -10.45 -2.56
N ALA A 13 11.19 -9.46 -2.48
CA ALA A 13 11.11 -8.42 -1.48
C ALA A 13 9.90 -7.52 -1.69
N LEU A 14 9.57 -7.16 -2.93
CA LEU A 14 8.36 -6.41 -3.24
C LEU A 14 7.10 -7.18 -2.81
N LEU A 15 7.01 -8.47 -3.15
CA LEU A 15 5.91 -9.33 -2.73
C LEU A 15 5.81 -9.39 -1.21
N ALA A 16 6.92 -9.60 -0.51
CA ALA A 16 6.96 -9.64 0.95
C ALA A 16 6.47 -8.32 1.56
N VAL A 17 6.87 -7.18 1.00
CA VAL A 17 6.40 -5.86 1.43
C VAL A 17 4.89 -5.71 1.24
N PHE A 18 4.33 -6.16 0.11
CA PHE A 18 2.88 -6.11 -0.13
C PHE A 18 2.12 -6.98 0.87
N VAL A 19 2.58 -8.21 1.10
CA VAL A 19 1.94 -9.14 2.05
C VAL A 19 1.99 -8.58 3.47
N VAL A 20 3.17 -8.17 3.94
CA VAL A 20 3.34 -7.59 5.27
C VAL A 20 2.54 -6.30 5.42
N GLY A 21 2.53 -5.45 4.39
CA GLY A 21 1.77 -4.20 4.38
C GLY A 21 0.27 -4.41 4.47
N LEU A 22 -0.28 -5.38 3.73
CA LEU A 22 -1.71 -5.73 3.79
C LEU A 22 -2.08 -6.29 5.17
N LEU A 23 -1.26 -7.19 5.71
CA LEU A 23 -1.48 -7.74 7.06
C LEU A 23 -1.43 -6.65 8.13
N ALA A 24 -0.43 -5.77 8.09
CA ALA A 24 -0.33 -4.67 9.04
C ALA A 24 -1.51 -3.68 8.89
N GLY A 25 -1.87 -3.35 7.65
CA GLY A 25 -3.00 -2.47 7.33
C GLY A 25 -4.35 -3.02 7.79
N SER A 26 -4.50 -4.35 7.84
CA SER A 26 -5.71 -5.01 8.37
C SER A 26 -5.87 -4.84 9.88
N VAL A 27 -4.76 -4.60 10.61
CA VAL A 27 -4.76 -4.41 12.07
C VAL A 27 -4.89 -2.94 12.42
N HIS A 28 -4.14 -2.06 11.74
CA HIS A 28 -4.12 -0.64 12.03
C HIS A 28 -3.74 0.20 10.80
N TRP A 29 -4.30 1.40 10.67
CA TRP A 29 -4.07 2.29 9.52
C TRP A 29 -2.61 2.72 9.35
N THR A 30 -1.84 2.76 10.44
CA THR A 30 -0.38 3.04 10.39
C THR A 30 0.39 1.97 9.60
N GLY A 31 -0.19 0.77 9.43
CA GLY A 31 0.34 -0.27 8.53
C GLY A 31 0.44 0.19 7.07
N ILE A 32 -0.44 1.10 6.63
CA ILE A 32 -0.38 1.71 5.29
C ILE A 32 0.87 2.57 5.13
N VAL A 33 1.19 3.37 6.15
CA VAL A 33 2.38 4.21 6.18
C VAL A 33 3.64 3.34 6.20
N ALA A 34 3.67 2.32 7.07
CA ALA A 34 4.78 1.37 7.15
C ALA A 34 5.01 0.64 5.82
N ALA A 35 3.94 0.20 5.14
CA ALA A 35 4.02 -0.40 3.82
C ALA A 35 4.62 0.58 2.80
N GLY A 36 4.16 1.84 2.78
CA GLY A 36 4.73 2.88 1.93
C GLY A 36 6.22 3.09 2.17
N VAL A 37 6.65 3.20 3.45
CA VAL A 37 8.07 3.30 3.81
C VAL A 37 8.86 2.12 3.25
N LEU A 38 8.41 0.90 3.47
CA LEU A 38 9.06 -0.31 2.97
C LEU A 38 9.14 -0.33 1.44
N VAL A 39 8.07 0.08 0.74
CA VAL A 39 8.06 0.23 -0.73
C VAL A 39 9.13 1.23 -1.16
N GLY A 40 9.27 2.37 -0.47
CA GLY A 40 10.31 3.36 -0.74
C GLY A 40 11.72 2.81 -0.57
N VAL A 41 11.96 2.02 0.48
CA VAL A 41 13.26 1.37 0.75
C VAL A 41 13.67 0.41 -0.38
N VAL A 42 12.73 -0.41 -0.88
CA VAL A 42 12.99 -1.41 -1.93
C VAL A 42 12.89 -0.85 -3.35
N SER A 43 12.48 0.41 -3.50
CA SER A 43 12.39 1.07 -4.81
C SER A 43 13.75 1.55 -5.29
N SER A 44 13.96 1.51 -6.61
CA SER A 44 15.22 1.93 -7.25
C SER A 44 15.22 3.42 -7.64
N SER A 45 14.05 4.04 -7.76
CA SER A 45 13.89 5.45 -8.12
C SER A 45 12.60 6.02 -7.54
N VAL A 46 12.49 7.36 -7.46
CA VAL A 46 11.29 8.05 -6.95
C VAL A 46 10.06 7.72 -7.80
N THR A 47 10.19 7.73 -9.13
CA THR A 47 9.11 7.34 -10.04
C THR A 47 8.63 5.92 -9.76
N ARG A 48 9.56 4.97 -9.56
CA ARG A 48 9.20 3.59 -9.23
C ARG A 48 8.54 3.49 -7.85
N ALA A 49 9.02 4.24 -6.87
CA ALA A 49 8.41 4.30 -5.53
C ALA A 49 6.98 4.84 -5.58
N PHE A 50 6.73 5.88 -6.36
CA PHE A 50 5.40 6.42 -6.58
C PHE A 50 4.47 5.38 -7.23
N VAL A 51 4.90 4.76 -8.32
CA VAL A 51 4.10 3.74 -9.03
C VAL A 51 3.79 2.57 -8.11
N LEU A 52 4.80 2.00 -7.44
CA LEU A 52 4.61 0.86 -6.54
C LEU A 52 3.75 1.22 -5.32
N GLY A 53 3.93 2.42 -4.77
CA GLY A 53 3.11 2.92 -3.67
C GLY A 53 1.64 3.05 -4.08
N LEU A 54 1.36 3.59 -5.27
CA LEU A 54 0.02 3.63 -5.83
C LEU A 54 -0.53 2.23 -6.11
N THR A 55 0.27 1.33 -6.68
CA THR A 55 -0.12 -0.06 -6.91
C THR A 55 -0.53 -0.73 -5.60
N PHE A 56 0.24 -0.54 -4.52
CA PHE A 56 -0.11 -1.03 -3.20
C PHE A 56 -1.44 -0.44 -2.71
N SER A 57 -1.66 0.87 -2.83
CA SER A 57 -2.93 1.51 -2.46
C SER A 57 -4.12 0.92 -3.21
N PHE A 58 -3.98 0.69 -4.53
CA PHE A 58 -5.03 0.04 -5.31
C PHE A 58 -5.30 -1.38 -4.86
N VAL A 59 -4.26 -2.18 -4.62
CA VAL A 59 -4.39 -3.54 -4.11
C VAL A 59 -5.06 -3.55 -2.74
N LEU A 60 -4.69 -2.64 -1.84
CA LEU A 60 -5.29 -2.50 -0.51
C LEU A 60 -6.78 -2.18 -0.59
N VAL A 61 -7.16 -1.18 -1.38
CA VAL A 61 -8.56 -0.78 -1.55
C VAL A 61 -9.36 -1.91 -2.20
N ALA A 62 -8.82 -2.57 -3.22
CA ALA A 62 -9.47 -3.69 -3.88
C ALA A 62 -9.66 -4.88 -2.92
N ALA A 63 -8.64 -5.22 -2.13
CA ALA A 63 -8.72 -6.28 -1.13
C ALA A 63 -9.77 -5.97 -0.05
N PHE A 64 -9.82 -4.72 0.42
CA PHE A 64 -10.82 -4.29 1.38
C PHE A 64 -12.24 -4.32 0.80
N ALA A 65 -12.44 -3.81 -0.42
CA ALA A 65 -13.73 -3.86 -1.10
C ALA A 65 -14.18 -5.31 -1.36
N ALA A 66 -13.27 -6.19 -1.76
CA ALA A 66 -13.55 -7.62 -1.94
C ALA A 66 -13.94 -8.29 -0.61
N TRP A 67 -13.24 -7.95 0.48
CA TRP A 67 -13.58 -8.44 1.82
C TRP A 67 -14.96 -7.95 2.27
N LEU A 68 -15.30 -6.68 2.04
CA LEU A 68 -16.65 -6.16 2.31
C LEU A 68 -17.72 -6.86 1.47
N ALA A 69 -17.45 -7.08 0.17
CA ALA A 69 -18.37 -7.77 -0.72
C ALA A 69 -18.62 -9.22 -0.26
N TRP A 70 -17.55 -9.92 0.13
CA TRP A 70 -17.63 -11.28 0.68
C TRP A 70 -18.49 -11.37 1.94
N ASN A 71 -18.45 -10.33 2.78
CA ASN A 71 -19.25 -10.24 4.01
C ASN A 71 -20.63 -9.60 3.80
N GLY A 72 -21.03 -9.31 2.55
CA GLY A 72 -22.31 -8.66 2.24
C GLY A 72 -22.44 -7.21 2.73
N ALA A 73 -21.32 -6.57 3.10
CA ALA A 73 -21.28 -5.26 3.73
C ALA A 73 -20.93 -4.10 2.76
N LEU A 74 -20.55 -4.41 1.51
CA LEU A 74 -20.06 -3.40 0.57
C LEU A 74 -21.10 -2.30 0.28
N GLY A 75 -22.37 -2.67 0.04
CA GLY A 75 -23.44 -1.70 -0.23
C GLY A 75 -23.63 -0.71 0.92
N VAL A 76 -23.78 -1.23 2.15
CA VAL A 76 -23.90 -0.44 3.38
C VAL A 76 -22.72 0.50 3.57
N TRP A 77 -21.50 0.01 3.30
CA TRP A 77 -20.29 0.82 3.42
C TRP A 77 -20.22 1.96 2.39
N VAL A 78 -20.60 1.69 1.13
CA VAL A 78 -20.66 2.72 0.07
C VAL A 78 -21.69 3.79 0.39
N GLU A 79 -22.82 3.40 1.00
CA GLU A 79 -23.89 4.31 1.41
C GLU A 79 -23.59 5.07 2.71
N ALA A 80 -22.52 4.73 3.43
CA ALA A 80 -22.12 5.37 4.69
C ALA A 80 -21.59 6.81 4.55
N GLY A 81 -21.94 7.50 3.45
CA GLY A 81 -21.60 8.88 3.19
C GLY A 81 -20.10 9.10 2.96
N PRO A 82 -19.40 9.88 3.80
CA PRO A 82 -17.99 10.25 3.57
C PRO A 82 -16.97 9.16 3.94
N VAL A 83 -17.38 8.09 4.63
CA VAL A 83 -16.47 7.04 5.12
C VAL A 83 -15.66 6.36 3.98
N PRO A 84 -16.26 6.04 2.82
CA PRO A 84 -15.51 5.60 1.66
C PRO A 84 -14.39 6.53 1.20
N LEU A 85 -14.65 7.84 1.22
CA LEU A 85 -13.65 8.84 0.82
C LEU A 85 -12.47 8.84 1.80
N LEU A 86 -12.72 8.69 3.11
CA LEU A 86 -11.65 8.59 4.10
C LEU A 86 -10.75 7.38 3.86
N THR A 87 -11.31 6.25 3.41
CA THR A 87 -10.52 5.06 3.09
C THR A 87 -9.64 5.28 1.88
N LEU A 88 -10.17 5.92 0.84
CA LEU A 88 -9.39 6.28 -0.35
C LEU A 88 -8.26 7.26 0.01
N VAL A 89 -8.56 8.29 0.82
CA VAL A 89 -7.55 9.26 1.29
C VAL A 89 -6.48 8.58 2.15
N ALA A 90 -6.87 7.71 3.08
CA ALA A 90 -5.91 6.97 3.90
C ALA A 90 -5.02 6.05 3.05
N ALA A 91 -5.56 5.41 2.01
CA ALA A 91 -4.77 4.59 1.11
C ALA A 91 -3.66 5.38 0.38
N LEU A 92 -3.86 6.69 0.14
CA LEU A 92 -2.86 7.57 -0.46
C LEU A 92 -1.68 7.89 0.46
N LEU A 93 -1.73 7.52 1.74
CA LEU A 93 -0.57 7.65 2.62
C LEU A 93 0.59 6.75 2.17
N ALA A 94 0.32 5.61 1.53
CA ALA A 94 1.36 4.71 1.05
C ALA A 94 2.25 5.33 -0.04
N PRO A 95 1.74 5.88 -1.16
CA PRO A 95 2.58 6.52 -2.17
C PRO A 95 3.32 7.75 -1.64
N VAL A 96 2.70 8.54 -0.74
CA VAL A 96 3.38 9.69 -0.11
C VAL A 96 4.57 9.22 0.73
N ALA A 97 4.37 8.21 1.59
CA ALA A 97 5.45 7.65 2.40
C ALA A 97 6.54 6.97 1.55
N ALA A 98 6.16 6.27 0.47
CA ALA A 98 7.10 5.64 -0.45
C ALA A 98 7.98 6.66 -1.17
N VAL A 99 7.38 7.71 -1.72
CA VAL A 99 8.10 8.81 -2.36
C VAL A 99 9.00 9.52 -1.36
N GLY A 100 8.47 9.90 -0.19
CA GLY A 100 9.25 10.56 0.85
C GLY A 100 10.47 9.73 1.27
N THR A 101 10.27 8.43 1.51
CA THR A 101 11.38 7.53 1.89
C THR A 101 12.42 7.41 0.78
N ARG A 102 11.99 7.22 -0.48
CA ARG A 102 12.91 7.11 -1.62
C ARG A 102 13.65 8.42 -1.92
N ALA A 103 13.02 9.57 -1.69
CA ALA A 103 13.63 10.89 -1.87
C ALA A 103 14.69 11.18 -0.79
N LEU A 104 14.56 10.58 0.38
CA LEU A 104 15.50 10.73 1.50
C LEU A 104 16.65 9.70 1.50
N GLY A 105 16.58 8.59 0.73
CA GLY A 105 17.62 7.53 0.72
C GLY A 105 17.47 6.36 -0.27
#